data_AF-A0A933TX70-F1
#
_entry.id   AF-A0A933TX70-F1
#
_cell.length_a   1.000
_cell.length_b   1.000
_cell.length_c   1.000
_cell.angle_alpha   90.00
_cell.angle_beta   90.00
_cell.angle_gamma   90.00
#
_symmetry.space_group_name_H-M   'P 1'
#
loop_
_entity.id
_entity.type
_entity.pdbx_description
1 polymer ?
#
loop_
_entity_poly.entity_id
_entity_poly.type
_entity_poly.pdbx_seq_one_letter_code
_entity_poly.pdbx_strand_id
1 'polypeptide(L)' 'MQKTGIDNGLSLTMEDVILLRGKPVVKKVDSHGGVLCKDDEEWVYVHGRGSGEEHYFFKNGRLCGYKAL' A
#
# COMPACT_ATOMS: atom_id res chain seq x y z
N MET A 1 9.35 -12.53 -19.42
CA MET A 1 9.64 -12.00 -18.07
C MET A 1 8.88 -10.69 -17.93
N GLN A 2 7.69 -10.70 -17.33
CA GLN A 2 6.93 -9.45 -17.11
C GLN A 2 7.34 -8.87 -15.77
N LYS A 3 8.09 -7.76 -15.81
CA LYS A 3 8.30 -6.87 -14.67
C LYS A 3 6.99 -6.11 -14.45
N THR A 4 6.16 -6.56 -13.52
CA THR A 4 5.16 -5.71 -12.87
C THR A 4 5.86 -4.87 -11.81
N GLY A 5 6.79 -4.03 -12.24
CA GLY A 5 7.28 -2.92 -11.44
C GLY A 5 6.39 -1.72 -11.75
N ILE A 6 5.94 -1.01 -10.71
CA ILE A 6 5.27 0.28 -10.85
C ILE A 6 6.32 1.27 -11.37
N ASP A 7 6.62 1.21 -12.66
CA ASP A 7 7.44 2.15 -13.42
C ASP A 7 6.49 3.18 -14.04
N ASN A 8 6.00 4.11 -13.21
CA ASN A 8 5.32 5.33 -13.66
C ASN A 8 5.53 6.43 -12.62
N GLY A 9 6.72 7.03 -12.60
CA GLY A 9 7.00 8.47 -12.40
C GLY A 9 6.43 9.27 -11.22
N LEU A 10 5.53 8.73 -10.40
CA LEU A 10 4.94 9.36 -9.22
C LEU A 10 5.05 8.36 -8.07
N SER A 11 6.14 8.46 -7.31
CA SER A 11 6.21 7.79 -6.01
C SER A 11 5.25 8.52 -5.06
N LEU A 12 4.00 8.08 -4.99
CA LEU A 12 3.03 8.61 -4.04
C LEU A 12 3.60 8.47 -2.64
N THR A 13 3.57 9.55 -1.86
CA THR A 13 3.95 9.51 -0.45
C THR A 13 2.79 8.99 0.38
N MET A 14 3.06 8.66 1.64
CA MET A 14 2.01 8.35 2.61
C MET A 14 0.97 9.47 2.72
N GLU A 15 1.40 10.73 2.66
CA GLU A 15 0.51 11.90 2.70
C GLU A 15 -0.40 11.97 1.48
N ASP A 16 0.13 11.69 0.29
CA ASP A 16 -0.68 11.63 -0.94
C ASP A 16 -1.75 10.53 -0.85
N VAL A 17 -1.39 9.36 -0.30
CA VAL A 17 -2.34 8.25 -0.12
C VAL A 17 -3.41 8.62 0.91
N ILE A 18 -3.06 9.33 2.00
CA ILE A 18 -4.06 9.85 2.94
C ILE A 18 -4.98 10.86 2.28
N LEU A 19 -4.46 11.77 1.45
CA LEU A 19 -5.28 12.77 0.76
C LEU A 19 -6.27 12.11 -0.22
N LEU A 20 -5.85 11.03 -0.88
CA LEU A 20 -6.66 10.32 -1.88
C LEU A 20 -7.66 9.32 -1.28
N ARG A 21 -7.29 8.60 -0.21
CA ARG A 21 -8.08 7.49 0.37
C ARG A 21 -8.60 7.77 1.77
N GLY A 22 -8.10 8.80 2.43
CA GLY A 22 -8.30 9.03 3.85
C GLY A 22 -7.30 8.27 4.72
N LYS A 23 -7.50 8.34 6.03
CA LYS A 23 -6.65 7.63 7.00
C LYS A 23 -6.95 6.12 6.93
N PRO A 24 -5.92 5.25 6.96
CA PRO A 24 -6.12 3.81 6.97
C PRO A 24 -6.82 3.36 8.25
N VAL A 25 -7.58 2.26 8.15
CA VAL A 25 -8.25 1.66 9.30
C VAL A 25 -7.23 0.93 10.17
N VAL A 26 -6.24 0.29 9.56
CA VAL A 26 -5.17 -0.43 10.24
C VAL A 26 -3.81 -0.02 9.68
N LYS A 27 -2.88 0.29 10.60
CA LYS A 27 -1.48 0.57 10.32
C LYS A 27 -0.63 -0.58 10.89
N LYS A 28 0.08 -1.32 10.04
CA LYS A 28 1.03 -2.36 10.42
C LYS A 28 2.44 -1.89 10.10
N VAL A 29 3.32 -1.90 11.09
CA VAL A 29 4.76 -1.65 10.92
C VAL A 29 5.41 -3.03 10.97
N ASP A 30 6.25 -3.37 9.99
CA ASP A 30 6.95 -4.67 9.88
C ASP A 30 6.16 -5.87 9.28
N SER A 31 5.54 -5.69 8.11
CA SER A 31 4.77 -6.74 7.42
C SER A 31 5.64 -7.65 6.53
N HIS A 32 5.98 -8.83 7.05
CA HIS A 32 6.76 -9.88 6.37
C HIS A 32 6.00 -10.68 5.27
N GLY A 33 4.92 -10.11 4.70
CA GLY A 33 3.81 -10.86 4.12
C GLY A 33 3.56 -10.70 2.62
N GLY A 34 4.59 -10.70 1.77
CA GLY A 34 4.41 -10.94 0.32
C GLY A 34 4.97 -9.83 -0.57
N VAL A 35 6.14 -10.12 -1.15
CA VAL A 35 7.03 -9.20 -1.87
C VAL A 35 6.36 -8.55 -3.09
N LEU A 36 5.88 -7.32 -2.91
CA LEU A 36 5.92 -6.28 -3.95
C LEU A 36 7.10 -5.33 -3.70
N CYS A 37 7.46 -5.13 -2.43
CA CYS A 37 8.69 -4.48 -1.98
C CYS A 37 9.13 -5.15 -0.66
N LYS A 38 10.38 -4.94 -0.22
CA LYS A 38 10.73 -5.22 1.19
C LYS A 38 10.19 -4.04 1.98
N ASP A 39 9.01 -4.20 2.56
CA ASP A 39 8.20 -3.13 3.13
C ASP A 39 8.62 -2.80 4.56
N ASP A 40 8.64 -1.51 4.89
CA ASP A 40 8.80 -1.04 6.28
C ASP A 40 7.42 -0.90 6.95
N GLU A 41 6.38 -0.60 6.15
CA GLU A 41 5.05 -0.25 6.63
C GLU A 41 3.93 -0.66 5.65
N GLU A 42 2.85 -1.24 6.18
CA GLU A 42 1.65 -1.65 5.45
C GLU A 42 0.41 -0.97 6.02
N TRP A 43 -0.41 -0.41 5.13
CA TRP A 43 -1.68 0.20 5.47
C TRP A 43 -2.82 -0.59 4.88
N VAL A 44 -3.82 -0.90 5.71
CA VAL A 44 -5.01 -1.64 5.29
C VAL A 44 -6.23 -0.75 5.38
N TYR A 45 -6.96 -0.67 4.26
CA TYR A 45 -8.24 0.00 4.13
C TYR A 45 -9.32 -1.07 3.94
N VAL A 46 -10.26 -1.10 4.87
CA VAL A 46 -11.40 -2.03 4.81
C VAL A 46 -12.60 -1.23 4.30
N HIS A 47 -13.08 -1.56 3.11
CA HIS A 47 -14.34 -1.02 2.63
C HIS A 47 -15.48 -1.78 3.31
N GLY A 48 -16.57 -1.09 3.67
CA GLY A 48 -17.67 -1.65 4.47
C GLY A 48 -18.23 -2.99 3.95
N ARG A 49 -18.91 -3.73 4.84
CA ARG A 49 -19.39 -5.13 4.69
C ARG A 49 -19.48 -5.62 3.23
N GLY A 50 -18.43 -6.31 2.78
CA GLY A 50 -18.41 -7.06 1.52
C GLY A 50 -17.60 -6.44 0.37
N SER A 51 -16.98 -5.27 0.56
CA SER A 51 -16.26 -4.56 -0.50
C SER A 51 -14.75 -4.84 -0.59
N GLY A 52 -14.22 -5.77 0.21
CA GLY A 52 -12.82 -6.20 0.15
C GLY A 52 -11.86 -5.36 0.99
N GLU A 53 -10.61 -5.80 1.03
CA GLU A 53 -9.51 -5.14 1.75
C GLU A 53 -8.48 -4.61 0.74
N GLU A 54 -8.05 -3.36 0.91
CA GLU A 54 -6.97 -2.78 0.13
C GLU A 54 -5.73 -2.60 1.00
N HIS A 55 -4.64 -3.17 0.55
CA HIS A 55 -3.34 -3.13 1.21
C HIS A 55 -2.40 -2.23 0.40
N TYR A 56 -1.85 -1.21 1.05
CA TYR A 56 -0.87 -0.30 0.50
C TYR A 56 0.46 -0.51 1.22
N PHE A 57 1.52 -0.72 0.45
CA PHE A 57 2.85 -1.05 0.97
C PHE A 57 3.80 0.12 0.74
N PHE A 58 4.48 0.53 1.82
CA PHE A 58 5.38 1.67 1.83
C PHE A 58 6.79 1.26 2.23
N LYS A 59 7.75 1.86 1.54
CA LYS A 59 9.18 1.74 1.83
C LYS A 59 9.78 3.13 1.96
N ASN A 60 10.42 3.43 3.08
CA ASN A 60 10.95 4.77 3.39
C ASN A 60 9.91 5.90 3.16
N GLY A 61 8.65 5.66 3.56
CA GLY A 61 7.56 6.64 3.44
C GLY A 61 6.97 6.85 2.03
N ARG A 62 7.37 6.02 1.06
CA ARG A 62 6.88 6.07 -0.32
C ARG A 62 6.15 4.79 -0.71
N LEU A 63 5.02 4.94 -1.39
CA LEU A 63 4.23 3.84 -1.91
C LEU A 63 5.07 3.07 -2.93
N CYS A 64 5.18 1.77 -2.72
CA CYS A 64 5.97 0.90 -3.55
C CYS A 64 5.15 -0.30 -4.08
N GLY A 65 4.02 -0.61 -3.43
CA GLY A 65 3.14 -1.70 -3.82
C GLY A 65 1.69 -1.48 -3.39
N TYR A 66 0.78 -2.16 -4.06
CA TYR A 66 -0.66 -2.15 -3.75
C TYR A 66 -1.26 -3.53 -4.05
N LYS A 67 -2.17 -3.99 -3.19
CA LYS A 67 -2.91 -5.24 -3.35
C LYS A 67 -4.35 -5.07 -2.87
N ALA A 68 -5.31 -5.34 -3.75
CA ALA A 68 -6.73 -5.46 -3.39
C ALA A 68 -7.11 -6.94 -3.24
N LEU A 69 -7.86 -7.26 -2.19
CA LEU A 69 -8.39 -8.58 -1.86
C LEU A 69 -9.92 -8.59 -1.88
#